data_AF-A0A250IVX2-F1
#
_entry.id   AF-A0A250IVX2-F1
#
_cell.length_a   1.000
_cell.length_b   1.000
_cell.length_c   1.000
_cell.angle_alpha   90.00
_cell.angle_beta   90.00
_cell.angle_gamma   90.00
#
_symmetry.space_group_name_H-M   'P 1'
#
loop_
_entity.id
_entity.type
_entity.pdbx_description
1 polymer ?
#
loop_
_entity_poly.entity_id
_entity_poly.type
_entity_poly.pdbx_seq_one_letter_code
_entity_poly.pdbx_strand_id
1 'polypeptide(L)'
;MPLLPLAALFGVITFVCALFLLVHAFRRSLGTGMMVLLVPFYLPVYAFSQFEHSRKNLILAGFFGSTLLTAVFLGLGAHALEQVMVRPPPPTPF
;
A
#
# COMPACT_ATOMS: atom_id res chain seq x y z
N MET A 1 -19.33 -8.33 0.25
CA MET A 1 -17.84 -8.38 0.18
C MET A 1 -17.24 -7.06 0.67
N PRO A 2 -17.20 -6.83 1.99
CA PRO A 2 -16.76 -5.55 2.60
C PRO A 2 -15.23 -5.34 2.58
N LEU A 3 -14.44 -6.31 2.09
CA LEU A 3 -12.97 -6.27 2.11
C LEU A 3 -12.38 -5.33 1.05
N LEU A 4 -13.05 -5.20 -0.10
CA LEU A 4 -12.65 -4.31 -1.21
C LEU A 4 -12.60 -2.83 -0.82
N PRO A 5 -13.67 -2.25 -0.21
CA PRO A 5 -13.62 -0.86 0.23
C PRO A 5 -12.61 -0.62 1.37
N LEU A 6 -12.38 -1.61 2.24
CA LEU A 6 -11.34 -1.53 3.27
C LEU A 6 -9.94 -1.46 2.63
N ALA A 7 -9.66 -2.34 1.65
CA ALA A 7 -8.40 -2.33 0.90
C ALA A 7 -8.19 -1.01 0.15
N ALA A 8 -9.25 -0.44 -0.43
CA ALA A 8 -9.19 0.88 -1.06
C ALA A 8 -8.85 1.98 -0.05
N LEU A 9 -9.44 1.95 1.14
CA LEU A 9 -9.19 2.94 2.19
C LEU A 9 -7.74 2.89 2.69
N PHE A 10 -7.21 1.69 2.96
CA PHE A 10 -5.80 1.51 3.31
C PHE A 10 -4.85 1.85 2.16
N GLY A 11 -5.25 1.57 0.91
CA GLY A 11 -4.50 1.96 -0.28
C GLY A 11 -4.39 3.47 -0.44
N VAL A 12 -5.46 4.22 -0.20
CA VAL A 12 -5.43 5.70 -0.22
C VAL A 12 -4.50 6.24 0.87
N ILE A 13 -4.56 5.68 2.08
CA ILE A 13 -3.65 6.07 3.18
C ILE A 13 -2.19 5.81 2.80
N THR A 14 -1.92 4.65 2.18
CA THR A 14 -0.60 4.29 1.67
C THR A 14 -0.13 5.29 0.63
N PHE A 15 -1.01 5.66 -0.32
CA PHE A 15 -0.71 6.59 -1.40
C PHE A 15 -0.41 8.00 -0.88
N VAL A 16 -1.18 8.49 0.10
CA VAL A 16 -0.93 9.80 0.73
C VAL A 16 0.42 9.79 1.48
N CYS A 17 0.74 8.71 2.18
CA CYS A 17 2.06 8.57 2.82
C CYS A 17 3.20 8.52 1.80
N ALA A 18 3.02 7.79 0.69
CA ALA A 18 3.98 7.71 -0.40
C ALA A 18 4.24 9.10 -1.03
N LEU A 19 3.17 9.86 -1.28
CA LEU A 19 3.25 11.23 -1.78
C LEU A 19 4.05 12.14 -0.84
N PHE A 20 3.84 12.04 0.47
CA PHE A 20 4.63 12.80 1.44
C PHE A 20 6.12 12.45 1.39
N LEU A 21 6.46 11.15 1.31
CA LEU A 21 7.84 10.69 1.16
C LEU A 21 8.46 11.20 -0.14
N LEU A 22 7.69 11.15 -1.24
CA LEU A 22 8.13 11.56 -2.56
C LEU A 22 8.39 13.07 -2.63
N VAL A 23 7.44 13.88 -2.17
CA VAL A 23 7.56 15.35 -2.12
C VAL A 23 8.76 15.74 -1.28
N HIS A 24 8.96 15.11 -0.11
CA HIS A 24 10.14 15.36 0.71
C HIS A 24 11.44 14.94 0.03
N ALA A 25 11.46 13.80 -0.68
CA ALA A 25 12.62 13.34 -1.45
C ALA A 25 12.99 14.35 -2.54
N PHE A 26 12.01 14.84 -3.31
CA PHE A 26 12.21 15.87 -4.32
C PHE A 26 12.64 17.22 -3.75
N ARG A 27 12.14 17.60 -2.55
CA ARG A 27 12.58 18.83 -1.88
C ARG A 27 14.02 18.76 -1.40
N ARG A 28 14.55 17.56 -1.08
CA ARG A 28 15.94 17.38 -0.67
C ARG A 28 16.88 17.33 -1.87
N SER A 29 16.51 16.61 -2.93
CA SER A 29 17.26 16.55 -4.19
C SER A 29 16.42 15.91 -5.29
N LEU A 30 16.42 16.50 -6.49
CA LEU A 30 15.73 15.94 -7.67
C LEU A 30 16.26 14.54 -8.03
N GLY A 31 17.57 14.30 -7.87
CA GLY A 31 18.18 12.99 -8.14
C GLY A 31 17.71 11.91 -7.18
N THR A 32 17.55 12.25 -5.90
CA THR A 32 17.04 11.33 -4.88
C THR A 32 15.55 11.06 -5.08
N GLY A 33 14.77 12.08 -5.44
CA GLY A 33 13.36 11.91 -5.83
C GLY A 33 13.20 10.95 -7.01
N MET A 34 14.01 11.10 -8.06
CA MET A 34 14.03 10.19 -9.21
C MET A 34 14.42 8.77 -8.85
N MET A 35 15.43 8.56 -7.97
CA MET A 35 15.81 7.22 -7.50
C MET A 35 14.68 6.53 -6.73
N VAL A 36 13.97 7.26 -5.87
CA VAL A 36 12.82 6.72 -5.11
C VAL A 36 11.66 6.35 -6.04
N LEU A 37 11.48 7.07 -7.14
CA LEU A 37 10.42 6.84 -8.14
C LEU A 37 10.76 5.66 -9.08
N LEU A 38 12.01 5.59 -9.52
CA LEU A 38 12.52 4.54 -10.42
C LEU A 38 12.78 3.21 -9.71
N VAL A 39 13.16 3.26 -8.43
CA VAL A 39 13.52 2.08 -7.65
C VAL A 39 12.56 1.97 -6.46
N PRO A 40 11.48 1.18 -6.57
CA PRO A 40 10.50 1.04 -5.49
C PRO A 40 11.10 0.47 -4.20
N PHE A 41 12.16 -0.33 -4.31
CA PHE A 41 12.94 -0.83 -3.16
C PHE A 41 13.85 0.21 -2.50
N TYR A 42 14.14 1.34 -3.16
CA TYR A 42 14.94 2.41 -2.60
C TYR A 42 14.11 3.32 -1.68
N LEU A 43 12.79 3.38 -1.91
CA LEU A 43 11.83 4.13 -1.10
C LEU A 43 11.88 3.76 0.40
N PRO A 44 11.83 2.48 0.82
CA PRO A 44 11.95 2.11 2.23
C PRO A 44 13.33 2.42 2.82
N VAL A 45 14.41 2.22 2.05
CA VAL A 45 15.78 2.53 2.49
C VAL A 45 15.94 4.03 2.74
N TYR A 46 15.43 4.86 1.81
CA TYR A 46 15.40 6.31 1.94
C TYR A 46 14.54 6.77 3.12
N ALA A 47 13.36 6.18 3.28
CA ALA A 47 12.42 6.49 4.35
C ALA A 47 13.00 6.22 5.76
N PHE A 48 13.79 5.16 5.92
CA PHE A 48 14.47 4.89 7.19
C PHE A 48 15.74 5.73 7.40
N SER A 49 16.55 5.89 6.36
CA SER A 49 17.90 6.48 6.44
C SER A 49 17.92 8.01 6.42
N GLN A 50 17.14 8.66 5.55
CA GLN A 50 17.28 10.10 5.28
C GLN A 50 16.05 10.94 5.65
N PHE A 51 15.01 10.32 6.19
CA PHE A 51 13.78 11.02 6.56
C PHE A 51 13.89 11.66 7.95
N GLU A 52 14.49 12.85 8.04
CA GLU A 52 14.58 13.63 9.28
C GLU A 52 13.28 14.43 9.50
N HIS A 53 12.26 13.77 10.05
CA HIS A 53 11.02 14.40 10.46
C HIS A 53 10.61 13.97 11.86
N SER A 54 10.10 14.93 12.64
CA SER A 54 9.67 14.70 14.04
C SER A 54 8.59 13.60 14.18
N ARG A 55 7.83 13.33 13.11
CA ARG A 55 6.83 12.25 13.04
C ARG A 55 7.19 11.13 12.06
N LYS A 56 8.49 10.98 11.72
CA LYS A 56 9.02 9.95 10.80
C LYS A 56 8.42 8.58 11.09
N ASN A 57 8.46 8.16 12.36
CA ASN A 57 8.05 6.81 12.75
C ASN A 57 6.55 6.57 12.53
N LEU A 58 5.71 7.62 12.62
CA LEU A 58 4.26 7.53 12.44
C LEU A 58 3.91 7.39 10.95
N ILE A 59 4.61 8.12 10.08
CA ILE A 59 4.46 8.02 8.61
C ILE A 59 5.00 6.69 8.11
N LEU A 60 6.14 6.20 8.62
CA LEU A 60 6.67 4.88 8.29
C LEU A 60 5.74 3.77 8.75
N ALA A 61 5.28 3.81 10.00
CA ALA A 61 4.34 2.81 10.51
C ALA A 61 3.03 2.81 9.72
N GLY A 62 2.54 4.01 9.37
CA GLY A 62 1.39 4.18 8.48
C GLY A 62 1.64 3.56 7.11
N PHE A 63 2.73 3.93 6.43
CA PHE A 63 3.05 3.44 5.08
C PHE A 63 3.27 1.93 5.04
N PHE A 64 4.15 1.38 5.88
CA PHE A 64 4.43 -0.06 5.89
C PHE A 64 3.23 -0.87 6.39
N GLY A 65 2.58 -0.42 7.47
CA GLY A 65 1.41 -1.09 8.02
C GLY A 65 0.25 -1.11 7.04
N SER A 66 -0.07 0.02 6.41
CA SER A 66 -1.16 0.10 5.41
C SER A 66 -0.81 -0.62 4.12
N THR A 67 0.45 -0.62 3.66
CA THR A 67 0.88 -1.40 2.50
C THR A 67 0.68 -2.90 2.74
N LEU A 68 1.11 -3.40 3.91
CA LEU A 68 0.98 -4.81 4.26
C LEU A 68 -0.49 -5.20 4.41
N LEU A 69 -1.28 -4.40 5.12
CA LEU A 69 -2.73 -4.64 5.27
C LEU A 69 -3.43 -4.63 3.91
N THR A 70 -3.13 -3.65 3.05
CA THR A 70 -3.71 -3.58 1.70
C THR A 70 -3.37 -4.82 0.89
N ALA A 71 -2.11 -5.27 0.90
CA ALA A 71 -1.69 -6.48 0.20
C ALA A 71 -2.43 -7.73 0.71
N VAL A 72 -2.58 -7.86 2.03
CA VAL A 72 -3.29 -8.97 2.67
C VAL A 72 -4.79 -8.94 2.33
N PHE A 73 -5.45 -7.79 2.49
CA PHE A 73 -6.87 -7.65 2.19
C PHE A 73 -7.17 -7.84 0.71
N LEU A 74 -6.31 -7.34 -0.18
CA LEU A 74 -6.45 -7.52 -1.62
C LEU A 74 -6.22 -8.98 -2.02
N GLY A 75 -5.22 -9.65 -1.45
CA GLY A 75 -4.97 -11.08 -1.67
C GLY A 75 -6.13 -11.95 -1.18
N LEU A 76 -6.60 -11.74 0.05
CA LEU A 76 -7.78 -12.43 0.58
C LEU A 76 -9.04 -12.16 -0.25
N GLY A 77 -9.23 -10.92 -0.71
CA GLY A 77 -10.31 -10.54 -1.60
C GLY A 77 -10.25 -11.27 -2.95
N ALA A 78 -9.07 -11.37 -3.56
CA ALA A 78 -8.86 -12.06 -4.81
C ALA A 78 -9.15 -13.57 -4.69
N HIS A 79 -8.62 -14.23 -3.65
CA HIS A 79 -8.88 -15.65 -3.40
C HIS A 79 -10.34 -15.93 -3.06
N ALA A 80 -11.00 -15.06 -2.30
CA ALA A 80 -12.43 -15.19 -2.03
C ALA A 80 -13.28 -15.04 -3.31
N LEU A 81 -12.89 -14.13 -4.21
CA LEU A 81 -13.58 -13.93 -5.49
C LEU A 81 -13.38 -15.13 -6.43
N GLU A 82 -12.17 -15.69 -6.45
CA GLU A 82 -11.84 -16.89 -7.21
C GLU A 82 -12.69 -18.09 -6.75
N GLN A 83 -12.84 -18.29 -5.43
CA GLN A 83 -13.70 -19.35 -4.90
C GLN A 83 -15.17 -19.19 -5.27
N VAL A 84 -15.69 -17.96 -5.35
CA VAL A 84 -17.08 -17.71 -5.78
C VAL A 84 -17.25 -18.00 -7.28
N MET A 85 -16.26 -17.66 -8.11
CA MET A 85 -16.31 -17.89 -9.56
C MET A 85 -16.16 -19.37 -9.94
N VAL A 86 -15.39 -20.13 -9.15
CA VAL A 86 -15.15 -21.57 -9.38
C VAL A 86 -16.24 -22.45 -8.77
N ARG A 87 -16.96 -21.97 -7.73
CA ARG A 87 -17.98 -22.78 -7.05
C ARG A 87 -19.20 -22.99 -7.97
N PRO A 88 -19.59 -24.24 -8.28
CA PRO A 88 -20.78 -24.50 -9.07
C PRO A 88 -22.04 -23.95 -8.35
N PRO A 89 -23.04 -23.45 -9.10
CA PRO A 89 -24.25 -22.91 -8.50
C PRO A 89 -24.93 -23.99 -7.62
N PRO A 90 -25.55 -23.60 -6.50
CA PRO A 90 -26.24 -24.54 -5.64
C PRO A 90 -27.33 -25.27 -6.45
N PRO A 91 -27.52 -26.58 -6.25
CA PRO A 91 -28.56 -27.33 -6.94
C PRO A 91 -29.91 -26.69 -6.62
N THR A 92 -30.64 -26.32 -7.67
CA THR A 92 -32.00 -25.77 -7.54
C THR A 92 -32.89 -26.83 -6.90
N PRO A 93 -33.60 -26.50 -5.80
CA PRO A 93 -34.58 -27.43 -5.25
C PRO A 93 -35.75 -27.52 -6.24
N PHE A 94 -35.85 -28.67 -6.92
CA PHE A 94 -37.08 -29.12 -7.56
C PHE A 94 -37.90 -29.91 -6.55
#